data_AF-A0A8T3ZPU1-F1
#
_entry.id   AF-A0A8T3ZPU1-F1
#
_cell.length_a   1.000
_cell.length_b   1.000
_cell.length_c   1.000
_cell.angle_alpha   90.00
_cell.angle_beta   90.00
_cell.angle_gamma   90.00
#
_symmetry.space_group_name_H-M   'P 1'
#
loop_
_entity.id
_entity.type
_entity.pdbx_description
1 polymer ?
#
loop_
_entity_poly.entity_id
_entity_poly.type
_entity_poly.pdbx_seq_one_letter_code
_entity_poly.pdbx_strand_id
1 'polypeptide(L)'
;MRRLQEKEIFAEKIRALLSRKKARDLYDLWFLVNKKVEADPAIIKEKFKYYKQSLDIKEFGSRINSIRDIWISELKPLIKNVPEFEEVRKSIMEEAKKWRL
;
A
#
# COMPACT_ATOMS: atom_id res chain seq x y z
N MET A 1 21.34 2.37 8.52
CA MET A 1 20.91 2.61 7.13
C MET A 1 19.68 1.78 6.68
N ARG A 2 19.32 0.64 7.29
CA ARG A 2 18.18 -0.21 6.85
C ARG A 2 16.79 0.44 6.86
N ARG A 3 16.46 1.24 7.88
CA ARG A 3 15.11 1.82 8.05
C ARG A 3 14.71 2.82 6.96
N LEU A 4 15.66 3.54 6.37
CA LEU A 4 15.37 4.51 5.30
C LEU A 4 14.91 3.79 4.02
N GLN A 5 15.57 2.68 3.67
CA GLN A 5 15.21 1.87 2.50
C GLN A 5 13.80 1.27 2.64
N GLU A 6 13.42 0.83 3.85
CA GLU A 6 12.08 0.28 4.11
C GLU A 6 10.98 1.33 3.92
N LYS A 7 11.23 2.58 4.35
CA LYS A 7 10.32 3.72 4.14
C LYS A 7 10.19 4.10 2.66
N GLU A 8 11.30 4.08 1.92
CA GLU A 8 11.27 4.33 0.47
C GLU A 8 10.51 3.23 -0.28
N ILE A 9 10.73 1.97 0.08
CA ILE A 9 9.98 0.83 -0.46
C ILE A 9 8.50 1.00 -0.14
N PHE A 10 8.15 1.40 1.08
CA PHE A 10 6.76 1.67 1.47
C PHE A 10 6.11 2.72 0.56
N ALA A 11 6.75 3.87 0.38
CA ALA A 11 6.25 4.94 -0.49
C ALA A 11 6.12 4.48 -1.96
N GLU A 12 7.07 3.70 -2.45
CA GLU A 12 7.03 3.13 -3.80
C GLU A 12 5.87 2.13 -3.96
N LYS A 13 5.56 1.33 -2.93
CA LYS A 13 4.42 0.40 -2.94
C LYS A 13 3.08 1.12 -3.02
N ILE A 14 2.89 2.22 -2.28
CA ILE A 14 1.69 3.07 -2.43
C ILE A 14 1.55 3.55 -3.88
N ARG A 15 2.63 4.07 -4.47
CA ARG A 15 2.61 4.56 -5.86
C ARG A 15 2.34 3.44 -6.87
N ALA A 16 2.97 2.28 -6.69
CA ALA A 16 2.76 1.11 -7.53
C ALA A 16 1.30 0.63 -7.47
N LEU A 17 0.71 0.61 -6.27
CA LEU A 17 -0.69 0.26 -6.06
C LEU A 17 -1.65 1.20 -6.81
N LEU A 18 -1.41 2.52 -6.72
CA LEU A 18 -2.19 3.53 -7.42
C LEU A 18 -2.03 3.49 -8.94
N SER A 19 -0.93 2.96 -9.47
CA SER A 19 -0.72 2.86 -10.92
C SER A 19 -1.18 1.52 -11.48
N ARG A 20 -0.80 0.39 -10.87
CA ARG A 20 -0.92 -0.96 -11.46
C ARG A 20 -2.12 -1.78 -11.00
N LYS A 21 -2.77 -1.46 -9.87
CA LYS A 21 -3.93 -2.23 -9.33
C LYS A 21 -3.67 -3.73 -9.15
N LYS A 22 -2.49 -4.13 -8.66
CA LYS A 22 -2.22 -5.56 -8.44
C LYS A 22 -2.45 -5.95 -6.99
N ALA A 23 -3.00 -7.14 -6.76
CA ALA A 23 -3.17 -7.71 -5.43
C ALA A 23 -1.83 -7.87 -4.71
N ARG A 24 -0.77 -8.22 -5.45
CA ARG A 24 0.58 -8.32 -4.86
C ARG A 24 1.09 -7.01 -4.26
N ASP A 25 0.87 -5.87 -4.92
CA ASP A 25 1.33 -4.58 -4.41
C ASP A 25 0.59 -4.21 -3.11
N LEU A 26 -0.69 -4.54 -3.03
CA LEU A 26 -1.50 -4.36 -1.81
C LEU A 26 -1.05 -5.30 -0.68
N TYR A 27 -0.75 -6.56 -1.01
CA TYR A 27 -0.21 -7.54 -0.06
C TYR A 27 1.15 -7.11 0.50
N ASP A 28 2.07 -6.68 -0.37
CA ASP A 28 3.39 -6.20 0.03
C ASP A 28 3.27 -4.98 0.95
N LEU A 29 2.35 -4.05 0.65
CA LEU A 29 2.09 -2.90 1.50
C LEU A 29 1.57 -3.31 2.88
N TRP A 30 0.58 -4.20 2.94
CA TRP A 30 0.06 -4.75 4.19
C TRP A 30 1.13 -5.45 5.02
N PHE A 31 2.01 -6.20 4.36
CA PHE A 31 3.12 -6.87 5.01
C PHE A 31 4.10 -5.89 5.67
N LEU A 32 4.40 -4.76 5.02
CA LEU A 32 5.21 -3.69 5.59
C LEU A 32 4.51 -3.04 6.80
N VAL A 33 3.20 -2.79 6.71
CA VAL A 33 2.39 -2.28 7.83
C VAL A 33 2.46 -3.22 9.03
N ASN A 34 2.29 -4.53 8.82
CA ASN A 34 2.38 -5.53 9.89
C ASN A 34 3.79 -5.65 10.50
N LYS A 35 4.83 -5.38 9.70
CA LYS A 35 6.20 -5.28 10.19
C LYS A 35 6.47 -4.01 11.00
N LYS A 36 5.46 -3.16 11.20
CA LYS A 36 5.59 -1.85 11.87
C LYS A 36 6.58 -0.93 11.16
N VAL A 37 6.69 -1.06 9.83
CA VAL A 37 7.41 -0.07 9.03
C VAL A 37 6.51 1.16 8.97
N GLU A 38 6.92 2.20 9.68
CA GLU A 38 6.19 3.46 9.69
C GLU A 38 6.32 4.16 8.34
N ALA A 39 5.18 4.55 7.78
CA ALA A 39 5.16 5.42 6.62
C ALA A 39 5.81 6.77 6.97
N ASP A 40 6.59 7.31 6.04
CA ASP A 40 7.16 8.65 6.17
C ASP A 40 6.44 9.61 5.20
N PRO A 41 5.56 10.49 5.70
CA PRO A 41 4.79 11.38 4.85
C PRO A 41 5.67 12.30 3.99
N ALA A 42 6.88 12.65 4.44
CA ALA A 42 7.79 13.48 3.67
C ALA A 42 8.28 12.73 2.42
N ILE A 43 8.68 11.47 2.57
CA ILE A 43 9.12 10.61 1.47
C ILE A 43 7.97 10.32 0.50
N ILE A 44 6.76 10.08 1.03
CA ILE A 44 5.56 9.90 0.21
C ILE A 44 5.29 11.15 -0.62
N LYS A 45 5.25 12.34 0.00
CA LYS A 45 5.04 13.61 -0.71
C LYS A 45 6.11 13.86 -1.77
N GLU A 46 7.38 13.63 -1.44
CA GLU A 46 8.49 13.84 -2.36
C GLU A 46 8.37 12.94 -3.59
N LYS A 47 8.09 11.63 -3.40
CA LYS A 47 7.84 10.70 -4.50
C LYS A 47 6.68 11.16 -5.37
N PHE A 48 5.55 11.49 -4.78
CA PHE A 48 4.37 11.91 -5.55
C PHE A 48 4.60 13.23 -6.30
N LYS A 49 5.29 14.19 -5.68
CA LYS A 49 5.69 15.45 -6.31
C LYS A 49 6.58 15.24 -7.53
N TYR A 50 7.55 14.32 -7.46
CA TYR A 50 8.42 13.97 -8.59
C TYR A 50 7.60 13.52 -9.81
N TYR A 51 6.51 12.78 -9.58
CA TYR A 51 5.60 12.33 -10.64
C TYR A 51 4.46 13.32 -10.96
N LYS A 52 4.44 14.52 -10.36
CA LYS A 52 3.33 15.49 -10.47
C LYS A 52 1.96 14.91 -10.10
N GLN A 53 1.95 13.98 -9.14
CA GLN A 53 0.74 13.37 -8.60
C GLN A 53 0.51 13.87 -7.16
N SER A 54 -0.71 13.77 -6.68
CA SER A 54 -1.07 13.90 -5.27
C SER A 54 -1.65 12.58 -4.77
N LEU A 55 -1.48 12.32 -3.47
CA LEU A 55 -2.09 11.16 -2.82
C LEU A 55 -3.38 11.62 -2.13
N ASP A 56 -4.54 11.27 -2.71
CA ASP A 56 -5.83 11.40 -2.04
C ASP A 56 -6.19 10.07 -1.36
N ILE A 57 -6.45 10.13 -0.05
CA ILE A 57 -6.85 8.97 0.76
C ILE A 57 -8.17 8.37 0.26
N LYS A 58 -9.09 9.17 -0.29
CA LYS A 58 -10.35 8.68 -0.87
C LYS A 58 -10.10 7.88 -2.15
N GLU A 59 -9.25 8.39 -3.03
CA GLU A 59 -8.84 7.68 -4.25
C GLU A 59 -8.10 6.38 -3.89
N PHE A 60 -7.19 6.46 -2.92
CA PHE A 60 -6.45 5.32 -2.42
C PHE A 60 -7.38 4.21 -1.89
N GLY A 61 -8.37 4.55 -1.06
CA GLY A 61 -9.37 3.59 -0.58
C GLY A 61 -10.20 2.98 -1.72
N SER A 62 -10.58 3.79 -2.71
CA SER A 62 -11.29 3.31 -3.90
C SER A 62 -10.43 2.35 -4.73
N ARG A 63 -9.13 2.64 -4.84
CA ARG A 63 -8.15 1.77 -5.51
C ARG A 63 -8.03 0.42 -4.81
N ILE A 64 -7.92 0.42 -3.48
CA ILE A 64 -7.89 -0.80 -2.68
C ILE A 64 -9.16 -1.62 -2.94
N ASN A 65 -10.33 -0.98 -2.86
CA ASN A 65 -11.61 -1.67 -3.10
C ASN A 65 -11.68 -2.33 -4.48
N SER A 66 -11.12 -1.71 -5.52
CA SER A 66 -11.10 -2.30 -6.87
C SER A 66 -10.25 -3.57 -7.00
N ILE A 67 -9.39 -3.86 -6.02
CA ILE A 67 -8.53 -5.05 -6.00
C ILE A 67 -9.25 -6.26 -5.39
N ARG A 68 -10.38 -6.05 -4.69
CA ARG A 68 -11.16 -7.09 -4.02
C ARG A 68 -11.41 -8.29 -4.93
N ASP A 69 -11.86 -8.03 -6.16
CA ASP A 69 -12.29 -9.08 -7.10
C ASP A 69 -11.11 -9.93 -7.62
N ILE A 70 -9.91 -9.35 -7.66
CA ILE A 70 -8.69 -10.02 -8.13
C ILE A 70 -7.81 -10.53 -6.97
N TRP A 71 -8.18 -10.24 -5.72
CA TRP A 71 -7.34 -10.50 -4.54
C TRP A 71 -6.96 -11.96 -4.43
N ILE A 72 -7.96 -12.84 -4.41
CA ILE A 72 -7.76 -14.28 -4.24
C ILE A 72 -7.11 -14.87 -5.49
N SER A 73 -7.59 -14.50 -6.68
CA SER A 73 -7.13 -15.09 -7.94
C SER A 73 -5.66 -14.78 -8.24
N GLU A 74 -5.19 -13.57 -7.93
CA GLU A 74 -3.78 -13.18 -8.12
C GLU A 74 -2.85 -13.68 -7.00
N LEU A 75 -3.31 -13.81 -5.76
CA LEU A 75 -2.45 -14.21 -4.64
C LEU A 75 -2.38 -15.72 -4.42
N LYS A 76 -3.44 -16.47 -4.71
CA LYS A 76 -3.48 -17.93 -4.51
C LYS A 76 -2.32 -18.68 -5.20
N PRO A 77 -1.84 -18.28 -6.40
CA PRO A 77 -0.67 -18.90 -7.02
C PRO A 77 0.68 -18.53 -6.36
N LEU A 78 0.71 -17.47 -5.55
CA LEU A 78 1.95 -16.88 -5.01
C LEU A 78 2.16 -17.23 -3.54
N ILE A 79 1.08 -17.38 -2.78
CA ILE A 79 1.12 -17.62 -1.34
C ILE A 79 0.12 -18.71 -0.94
N LYS A 80 0.51 -19.50 0.05
CA LYS A 80 -0.28 -20.65 0.53
C LYS A 80 -1.54 -20.23 1.27
N ASN A 81 -1.44 -19.19 2.09
CA ASN A 81 -2.54 -18.65 2.90
C ASN A 81 -2.76 -17.20 2.52
N VAL A 82 -3.80 -16.94 1.73
CA VAL A 82 -4.20 -15.58 1.37
C VAL A 82 -4.97 -14.97 2.55
N PRO A 83 -4.52 -13.82 3.10
CA PRO A 83 -5.23 -13.18 4.20
C PRO A 83 -6.58 -12.61 3.72
N GLU A 84 -7.51 -12.45 4.66
CA GLU A 84 -8.84 -11.93 4.40
C GLU A 84 -8.75 -10.48 3.90
N PHE A 85 -9.48 -10.16 2.84
CA PHE A 85 -9.32 -8.88 2.14
C PHE A 85 -9.75 -7.71 3.03
N GLU A 86 -10.83 -7.85 3.80
CA GLU A 86 -11.30 -6.77 4.67
C GLU A 86 -10.33 -6.51 5.83
N GLU A 87 -9.73 -7.54 6.43
CA GLU A 87 -8.65 -7.38 7.41
C GLU A 87 -7.47 -6.58 6.84
N VAL A 88 -7.01 -6.94 5.64
CA VAL A 88 -5.92 -6.27 4.94
C VAL A 88 -6.25 -4.80 4.68
N ARG A 89 -7.43 -4.56 4.08
CA ARG A 89 -7.95 -3.23 3.79
C ARG A 89 -8.04 -2.39 5.05
N LYS A 90 -8.62 -2.93 6.12
CA LYS A 90 -8.79 -2.22 7.40
C LYS A 90 -7.43 -1.83 7.98
N SER A 91 -6.47 -2.76 8.03
CA SER A 91 -5.12 -2.49 8.56
C SER A 91 -4.43 -1.36 7.79
N ILE A 92 -4.45 -1.41 6.45
CA ILE A 92 -3.86 -0.37 5.62
C ILE A 92 -4.59 0.97 5.78
N MET A 93 -5.92 0.98 5.82
CA MET A 93 -6.69 2.22 5.96
C MET A 93 -6.49 2.87 7.33
N GLU A 94 -6.34 2.09 8.40
CA GLU A 94 -5.98 2.63 9.73
C GLU A 94 -4.58 3.23 9.73
N GLU A 95 -3.62 2.61 9.04
CA GLU A 95 -2.28 3.20 8.87
C GLU A 95 -2.34 4.48 8.02
N ALA A 96 -3.12 4.49 6.95
CA ALA A 96 -3.28 5.64 6.07
C ALA A 96 -3.82 6.89 6.77
N LYS A 97 -4.66 6.73 7.80
CA LYS A 97 -5.13 7.85 8.64
C LYS A 97 -4.01 8.58 9.37
N LYS A 98 -2.85 7.94 9.58
CA LYS A 98 -1.69 8.56 10.23
C LYS A 98 -0.86 9.39 9.26
N TRP A 99 -1.05 9.21 7.95
CA TRP A 99 -0.34 9.98 6.94
C TRP A 99 -0.88 11.41 6.93
N ARG A 100 -0.21 12.32 7.63
CA ARG A 100 -0.51 13.77 7.61
C ARG A 100 -0.06 14.39 6.28
N LEU A 101 -0.75 14.01 5.20
CA LEU A 101 -0.44 14.41 3.82
C LEU A 101 -0.92 15.82 3.50
#